data_AF-A0A972K2G9-F1
#
_entry.id   AF-A0A972K2G9-F1
#
_cell.length_a   1.000
_cell.length_b   1.000
_cell.length_c   1.000
_cell.angle_alpha   90.00
_cell.angle_beta   90.00
_cell.angle_gamma   90.00
#
_symmetry.space_group_name_H-M   'P 1'
#
loop_
_entity.id
_entity.type
_entity.pdbx_description
1 polymer ?
#
loop_
_entity_poly.entity_id
_entity_poly.type
_entity_poly.pdbx_seq_one_letter_code
_entity_poly.pdbx_strand_id
1 'polypeptide(L)' 'MRTENQIKRKLNELIMSKKSLESRMAALLEKEEQDSSDAVKSLRVQTEQVEESITLLEWVLDEPVGKYHA' A
#
# COMPACT_ATOMS: atom_id res chain seq x y z
N MET A 1 2.06 -5.09 21.37
CA MET A 1 1.72 -3.87 20.60
C MET A 1 2.91 -3.52 19.73
N ARG A 2 2.73 -3.26 18.42
CA ARG A 2 3.85 -2.82 17.56
C ARG A 2 4.26 -1.40 18.00
N THR A 3 5.56 -1.09 18.01
CA THR A 3 6.03 0.27 18.31
C THR A 3 5.82 1.19 17.10
N GLU A 4 5.75 2.50 17.32
CA GLU A 4 5.65 3.51 16.26
C GLU A 4 6.72 3.30 15.17
N ASN A 5 7.95 2.98 15.57
CA ASN A 5 9.05 2.66 14.65
C ASN A 5 8.79 1.41 13.80
N GLN A 6 8.12 0.40 14.35
CA GLN A 6 7.72 -0.79 13.58
C GLN A 6 6.60 -0.46 12.58
N ILE A 7 5.66 0.42 12.94
CA ILE A 7 4.60 0.89 12.06
C ILE A 7 5.19 1.72 10.90
N LYS A 8 6.09 2.67 11.18
CA LYS A 8 6.78 3.47 10.16
C LYS A 8 7.61 2.61 9.20
N ARG A 9 8.33 1.61 9.70
CA ARG A 9 9.05 0.65 8.85
C ARG A 9 8.09 -0.10 7.94
N LYS A 10 6.98 -0.60 8.48
CA LYS A 10 6.00 -1.32 7.70
C LYS A 10 5.32 -0.45 6.64
N LEU A 11 5.00 0.79 7.00
CA LEU A 11 4.45 1.79 6.08
C LEU A 11 5.40 2.02 4.88
N ASN A 12 6.70 2.21 5.14
CA ASN A 12 7.70 2.38 4.08
C ASN A 12 7.80 1.14 3.18
N GLU A 13 7.78 -0.07 3.73
CA GLU A 13 7.75 -1.31 2.94
C GLU A 13 6.54 -1.36 2.00
N LEU A 14 5.35 -1.03 2.51
CA LEU A 14 4.12 -1.03 1.74
C LEU A 14 4.15 0.03 0.63
N ILE A 15 4.66 1.24 0.92
CA ILE A 15 4.84 2.30 -0.10
C ILE A 15 5.78 1.83 -1.21
N MET A 16 6.87 1.16 -0.88
CA MET A 16 7.80 0.62 -1.90
C MET A 16 7.15 -0.51 -2.71
N SER A 17 6.35 -1.37 -2.08
CA SER A 17 5.58 -2.40 -2.77
C SER A 17 4.55 -1.80 -3.73
N LYS A 18 3.82 -0.75 -3.30
CA LYS A 18 2.86 -0.02 -4.13
C LYS A 18 3.53 0.52 -5.39
N LYS A 19 4.65 1.25 -5.25
CA LYS A 19 5.41 1.78 -6.39
C LYS A 19 5.86 0.70 -7.37
N SER A 20 6.25 -0.47 -6.86
CA SER A 20 6.63 -1.60 -7.70
C SER A 20 5.45 -2.18 -8.48
N LEU A 21 4.27 -2.31 -7.85
CA LEU A 21 3.06 -2.77 -8.51
C LEU A 21 2.58 -1.79 -9.58
N GLU A 22 2.58 -0.48 -9.27
CA GLU A 22 2.24 0.59 -10.22
C GLU A 22 3.17 0.59 -11.43
N SER A 23 4.49 0.45 -11.22
CA SER A 23 5.46 0.36 -12.32
C SER A 23 5.23 -0.85 -13.21
N ARG A 24 4.91 -2.02 -12.62
CA ARG A 24 4.58 -3.23 -13.38
C ARG A 24 3.28 -3.07 -14.17
N MET A 25 2.29 -2.41 -13.59
CA MET A 25 1.02 -2.10 -14.25
C MET A 25 1.23 -1.15 -15.43
N ALA A 26 2.01 -0.07 -15.24
CA ALA A 26 2.37 0.86 -16.31
C ALA A 26 3.09 0.16 -17.48
N ALA A 27 4.07 -0.70 -17.19
CA ALA A 27 4.79 -1.46 -18.22
C ALA A 27 3.89 -2.43 -18.99
N LEU A 28 2.85 -2.99 -18.36
CA LEU A 28 1.87 -3.84 -19.05
C LEU A 28 0.92 -3.02 -19.92
N LEU A 29 0.44 -1.88 -19.42
CA LEU A 29 -0.41 -0.97 -20.19
C LEU A 29 0.29 -0.46 -21.46
N GLU A 30 1.58 -0.13 -21.36
CA GLU A 30 2.40 0.28 -22.52
C GLU A 30 2.56 -0.85 -23.56
N LYS A 31 2.55 -2.12 -23.12
CA LYS A 31 2.79 -3.27 -23.99
C LYS A 31 1.52 -3.82 -24.63
N GLU A 32 0.42 -3.85 -23.90
CA GLU A 32 -0.82 -4.52 -24.32
C GLU A 32 -1.86 -3.53 -24.88
N GLU A 33 -1.65 -2.21 -24.76
CA GLU A 33 -2.61 -1.14 -25.13
C GLU A 33 -4.05 -1.40 -24.62
N GLN A 34 -4.21 -2.24 -23.60
CA GLN A 34 -5.49 -2.64 -23.04
C GLN A 34 -5.45 -2.69 -21.51
N ASP A 35 -6.17 -1.76 -20.90
CA ASP A 35 -6.46 -1.71 -19.46
C ASP A 35 -7.34 -2.89 -18.97
N SER A 36 -7.88 -3.67 -19.90
CA SER A 36 -8.79 -4.78 -19.60
C SER A 36 -8.13 -6.16 -19.45
N SER A 37 -6.81 -6.23 -19.60
CA SER A 37 -6.04 -7.47 -19.40
C SER A 37 -6.21 -8.00 -17.98
N ASP A 38 -6.41 -9.31 -17.83
CA ASP A 38 -6.58 -9.95 -16.51
C ASP A 38 -5.34 -9.75 -15.62
N ALA A 39 -4.16 -9.59 -16.22
CA ALA A 39 -2.92 -9.26 -15.52
C ALA A 39 -2.96 -7.84 -14.92
N VAL A 40 -3.47 -6.86 -15.67
CA VAL A 40 -3.64 -5.47 -15.23
C VAL A 40 -4.68 -5.39 -14.11
N LYS A 41 -5.83 -6.06 -14.27
CA LYS A 41 -6.86 -6.12 -13.22
C LYS A 41 -6.33 -6.74 -11.93
N SER A 42 -5.56 -7.84 -12.04
CA SER A 42 -4.96 -8.50 -10.87
C SER A 42 -3.95 -7.60 -10.15
N LEU A 43 -3.12 -6.86 -10.88
CA LEU A 43 -2.21 -5.88 -10.27
C LEU A 43 -2.95 -4.72 -9.62
N ARG A 44 -4.04 -4.24 -10.24
CA ARG A 44 -4.87 -3.18 -9.68
C ARG A 44 -5.47 -3.57 -8.32
N VAL A 45 -6.05 -4.77 -8.23
CA VAL A 45 -6.59 -5.30 -6.96
C VAL A 45 -5.49 -5.40 -5.89
N GLN A 46 -4.30 -5.85 -6.26
CA GLN A 46 -3.16 -5.90 -5.32
C GLN A 46 -2.72 -4.51 -4.87
N THR A 47 -2.73 -3.52 -5.77
CA THR A 47 -2.43 -2.12 -5.44
C THR A 47 -3.47 -1.57 -4.46
N GLU A 48 -4.76 -1.78 -4.72
CA GLU A 48 -5.86 -1.31 -3.86
C GLU A 48 -5.75 -1.89 -2.44
N GLN A 49 -5.43 -3.19 -2.29
CA GLN A 49 -5.21 -3.81 -0.97
C GLN A 49 -4.01 -3.21 -0.20
N VAL A 50 -2.93 -2.88 -0.92
CA VAL A 50 -1.76 -2.24 -0.32
C VAL A 50 -2.09 -0.80 0.08
N GLU A 51 -2.88 -0.08 -0.71
CA GLU A 51 -3.37 1.26 -0.39
C GLU A 51 -4.23 1.27 0.87
N GLU A 52 -5.19 0.35 0.99
CA GLU A 52 -6.00 0.20 2.21
C GLU A 52 -5.13 -0.04 3.44
N SER A 53 -4.10 -0.89 3.29
CA SER A 53 -3.15 -1.20 4.37
C SER A 53 -2.29 0.00 4.75
N ILE A 54 -1.90 0.83 3.77
CA ILE A 54 -1.16 2.08 3.99
C ILE A 54 -2.03 3.06 4.77
N THR A 55 -3.27 3.31 4.31
CA THR A 55 -4.20 4.22 4.96
C THR A 55 -4.44 3.84 6.41
N LEU A 56 -4.63 2.55 6.72
CA LEU A 56 -4.80 2.11 8.10
C LEU A 56 -3.58 2.43 8.98
N LEU A 57 -2.36 2.21 8.48
CA LEU A 57 -1.15 2.50 9.25
C LEU A 57 -0.91 4.01 9.41
N GLU A 58 -1.26 4.82 8.42
CA GLU A 58 -1.24 6.28 8.52
C GLU A 58 -2.21 6.77 9.59
N TRP A 59 -3.42 6.22 9.64
CA TRP A 59 -4.40 6.49 10.69
C TRP A 59 -3.86 6.15 12.09
N VAL A 60 -3.22 4.99 12.25
CA VAL A 60 -2.65 4.58 13.54
C VAL A 60 -1.48 5.49 13.98
N LEU A 61 -0.73 6.06 13.03
CA LEU A 61 0.34 7.01 13.34
C LEU A 61 -0.17 8.41 13.71
N ASP A 62 -1.33 8.80 13.17
CA ASP A 62 -1.94 10.11 13.41
C ASP A 62 -2.94 10.10 14.59
N GLU A 63 -3.35 8.91 15.07
CA GLU A 63 -4.24 8.79 16.22
C GLU A 63 -3.59 9.42 17.47
N PRO A 64 -4.27 10.34 18.18
CA PRO A 64 -3.72 10.95 19.38
C PRO A 64 -3.40 9.85 20.38
N VAL A 65 -2.18 9.85 20.91
CA VAL A 65 -1.71 8.88 21.90
C VAL A 65 -2.50 9.06 23.20
N GLY A 66 -3.73 8.54 23.23
CA GLY A 66 -4.62 8.53 24.37
C GLY A 66 -4.05 7.61 25.42
N LYS A 67 -3.81 8.14 26.62
CA LYS A 67 -3.37 7.43 27.82
C LYS A 67 -4.39 6.35 28.21
N TYR A 68 -4.36 5.19 27.57
CA TYR A 68 -5.06 3.97 28.01
C TYR A 68 -4.08 2.95 28.63
N HIS A 69 -2.90 3.42 29.04
CA HIS A 69 -1.92 2.66 29.82
C HIS A 69 -1.47 3.43 31.08
N ALA A 70 -2.35 4.27 31.65
CA ALA A 70 -2.14 4.83 32.99
C ALA A 70 -2.61 3.84 34.05
#